data_AF-A0A928NGF9-F1
#
_entry.id   AF-A0A928NGF9-F1
#
_cell.length_a   1.000
_cell.length_b   1.000
_cell.length_c   1.000
_cell.angle_alpha   90.00
_cell.angle_beta   90.00
_cell.angle_gamma   90.00
#
_symmetry.space_group_name_H-M   'P 1'
#
loop_
_entity.id
_entity.type
_entity.pdbx_description
1 polymer ?
#
loop_
_entity_poly.entity_id
_entity_poly.type
_entity_poly.pdbx_seq_one_letter_code
_entity_poly.pdbx_strand_id
1 'polypeptide(L)'
;MIVRKDVIPMKKEFSLWTPVKTEQYEGGFSVSVWGRTYEFNNSFLPTRITTAERSVLYSPVELNAEFGEITGQWHDFWYLVTEETEESVTVLVSANCENLIANATVTIEFDGFVKVELRLLSHGTFGYGAIGTKARLTGLSMSVKVASDSSSLFHYWPNAKNSIAVGTTVINAGATETVTFPFKPYLWTGWEDGGLGLFLGESEKGFELDDPDRCIVVEKGADFTDITLNFIDHMPIDWQGKGEDRWYETLNPLFFTFGFQATPVKAMPEEREDYYKRMHAIWVGTPENHRHPRHGELYEIDYAEQCAAAGTKWLILHEEWTVIQNYGRPQDEEKFKKFVEKCHNLGMKVMVYFGYEYASLVPEFSRNAEDYLVKTVNGSYAGGWQRTPYQRDFITCYQGGYSEEMIKRVEHVMDDYGVDGIYTDGTFVPWECANENHGCGWRDAQGELQISYPILAVREHVKKLYTTI
;
A
#
# COMPACT_ATOMS: atom_id res chain seq x y z
N MET A 1 -0.32 -32.67 -15.62
CA MET A 1 0.03 -33.38 -14.37
C MET A 1 0.97 -32.47 -13.58
N ILE A 2 0.40 -31.53 -12.82
CA ILE A 2 1.20 -30.62 -11.98
C ILE A 2 1.51 -31.41 -10.72
N VAL A 3 2.80 -31.68 -10.51
CA VAL A 3 3.30 -32.22 -9.24
C VAL A 3 2.86 -31.23 -8.17
N ARG A 4 2.01 -31.65 -7.22
CA ARG A 4 1.77 -30.88 -5.99
C ARG A 4 3.15 -30.65 -5.38
N LYS A 5 3.70 -29.44 -5.57
CA LYS A 5 4.83 -28.99 -4.77
C LYS A 5 4.32 -28.94 -3.34
N ASP A 6 5.10 -29.44 -2.40
CA ASP A 6 4.81 -29.25 -0.99
C ASP A 6 4.59 -27.76 -0.74
N VAL A 7 3.48 -27.39 -0.11
CA VAL A 7 3.16 -26.00 0.23
C VAL A 7 4.29 -25.50 1.13
N ILE A 8 4.90 -24.39 0.74
CA ILE A 8 6.01 -23.81 1.52
C ILE A 8 5.43 -23.26 2.82
N PRO A 9 5.94 -23.68 4.00
CA PRO A 9 5.42 -23.25 5.29
C PRO A 9 5.66 -21.76 5.50
N MET A 10 4.83 -21.16 6.34
CA MET A 10 4.93 -19.78 6.75
C MET A 10 6.23 -19.56 7.52
N LYS A 11 6.87 -18.41 7.30
CA LYS A 11 8.00 -18.00 8.14
C LYS A 11 7.53 -17.86 9.60
N LYS A 12 8.43 -18.18 10.52
CA LYS A 12 8.14 -18.21 11.97
C LYS A 12 7.60 -16.86 12.46
N GLU A 13 8.12 -15.78 11.91
CA GLU A 13 7.77 -14.39 12.23
C GLU A 13 6.31 -14.09 11.89
N PHE A 14 5.76 -14.74 10.87
CA PHE A 14 4.35 -14.63 10.49
C PHE A 14 3.45 -15.68 11.15
N SER A 15 3.95 -16.55 12.01
CA SER A 15 3.17 -17.67 12.59
C SER A 15 1.89 -17.30 13.35
N LEU A 16 1.71 -16.03 13.70
CA LEU A 16 0.47 -15.49 14.28
C LEU A 16 -0.62 -15.21 13.24
N TRP A 17 -0.29 -15.21 11.96
CA TRP A 17 -1.20 -15.04 10.85
C TRP A 17 -1.82 -16.37 10.45
N THR A 18 -3.04 -16.32 9.93
CA THR A 18 -3.68 -17.52 9.39
C THR A 18 -3.09 -17.82 8.02
N PRO A 19 -2.60 -19.06 7.76
CA PRO A 19 -2.11 -19.47 6.46
C PRO A 19 -3.12 -19.25 5.33
N VAL A 20 -2.59 -18.88 4.17
CA VAL A 20 -3.34 -18.86 2.91
C VAL A 20 -3.80 -20.27 2.57
N LYS A 21 -5.08 -20.42 2.24
CA LYS A 21 -5.68 -21.68 1.79
C LYS A 21 -6.35 -21.48 0.45
N THR A 22 -5.93 -22.25 -0.55
CA THR A 22 -6.48 -22.19 -1.91
C THR A 22 -7.35 -23.42 -2.18
N GLU A 23 -8.49 -23.21 -2.83
CA GLU A 23 -9.30 -24.28 -3.41
C GLU A 23 -9.57 -23.99 -4.89
N GLN A 24 -9.14 -24.89 -5.77
CA GLN A 24 -9.45 -24.83 -7.19
C GLN A 24 -10.63 -25.73 -7.52
N TYR A 25 -11.50 -25.26 -8.41
CA TYR A 25 -12.65 -26.01 -8.89
C TYR A 25 -12.93 -25.68 -10.36
N GLU A 26 -13.90 -26.35 -10.96
CA GLU A 26 -14.26 -26.12 -12.36
C GLU A 26 -14.74 -24.66 -12.55
N GLY A 27 -14.08 -23.94 -13.45
CA GLY A 27 -14.41 -22.55 -13.75
C GLY A 27 -13.97 -21.54 -12.69
N GLY A 28 -13.12 -21.88 -11.72
CA GLY A 28 -12.69 -20.89 -10.74
C GLY A 28 -11.76 -21.36 -9.63
N PHE A 29 -11.54 -20.45 -8.68
CA PHE A 29 -10.80 -20.74 -7.46
C PHE A 29 -11.28 -19.84 -6.31
N SER A 30 -11.05 -20.30 -5.08
CA SER A 30 -11.23 -19.49 -3.88
C SER A 30 -9.95 -19.45 -3.04
N VAL A 31 -9.77 -18.35 -2.32
CA VAL A 31 -8.66 -18.17 -1.38
C VAL A 31 -9.19 -17.69 -0.05
N SER A 32 -8.82 -18.37 1.02
CA SER A 32 -9.19 -18.01 2.39
C SER A 32 -7.97 -17.66 3.22
N VAL A 33 -8.09 -16.61 4.01
CA VAL A 33 -7.15 -16.16 5.05
C VAL A 33 -7.93 -15.86 6.33
N TRP A 34 -7.30 -15.26 7.35
CA TRP A 34 -7.97 -14.96 8.62
C TRP A 34 -9.28 -14.17 8.42
N GLY A 35 -10.44 -14.76 8.68
CA GLY A 35 -11.73 -14.08 8.61
C GLY A 35 -12.15 -13.54 7.24
N ARG A 36 -11.45 -13.91 6.16
CA ARG A 36 -11.72 -13.44 4.79
C ARG A 36 -11.66 -14.57 3.79
N THR A 37 -12.57 -14.54 2.81
CA THR A 37 -12.58 -15.44 1.66
C THR A 37 -12.87 -14.65 0.38
N TYR A 38 -12.07 -14.91 -0.66
CA TYR A 38 -12.21 -14.35 -1.99
C TYR A 38 -12.56 -15.47 -2.98
N GLU A 39 -13.63 -15.31 -3.74
CA GLU A 39 -14.06 -16.28 -4.75
C GLU A 39 -13.95 -15.69 -6.15
N PHE A 40 -13.37 -16.44 -7.09
CA PHE A 40 -13.15 -16.05 -8.48
C PHE A 40 -13.83 -17.09 -9.39
N ASN A 41 -15.04 -16.80 -9.84
CA ASN A 41 -15.87 -17.71 -10.63
C ASN A 41 -16.01 -17.18 -12.06
N ASN A 42 -15.37 -17.83 -13.04
CA ASN A 42 -15.29 -17.38 -14.44
C ASN A 42 -14.96 -15.88 -14.52
N SER A 43 -13.97 -15.47 -13.73
CA SER A 43 -13.48 -14.10 -13.61
C SER A 43 -12.00 -14.10 -13.16
N PHE A 44 -11.27 -13.04 -13.52
CA PHE A 44 -10.00 -12.66 -12.90
C PHE A 44 -10.19 -11.63 -11.77
N LEU A 45 -11.43 -11.20 -11.53
CA LEU A 45 -11.83 -10.31 -10.45
C LEU A 45 -12.65 -11.07 -9.39
N PRO A 46 -12.67 -10.59 -8.13
CA PRO A 46 -13.50 -11.20 -7.10
C PRO A 46 -14.98 -11.18 -7.50
N THR A 47 -15.59 -12.36 -7.54
CA THR A 47 -17.03 -12.53 -7.74
C THR A 47 -17.80 -12.52 -6.43
N ARG A 48 -17.11 -12.83 -5.32
CA ARG A 48 -17.62 -12.69 -3.97
C ARG A 48 -16.46 -12.44 -3.01
N ILE A 49 -16.69 -11.57 -2.04
CA ILE A 49 -15.75 -11.26 -0.96
C ILE A 49 -16.51 -11.39 0.35
N THR A 50 -16.07 -12.31 1.20
CA THR A 50 -16.62 -12.49 2.55
C THR A 50 -15.63 -11.93 3.57
N THR A 51 -16.09 -11.07 4.47
CA THR A 51 -15.34 -10.59 5.64
C THR A 51 -16.32 -10.27 6.76
N ALA A 52 -15.86 -10.36 8.01
CA ALA A 52 -16.73 -10.16 9.18
C ALA A 52 -18.04 -10.95 9.08
N GLU A 53 -17.91 -12.22 8.68
CA GLU A 53 -18.99 -13.21 8.57
C GLU A 53 -20.09 -12.91 7.52
N ARG A 54 -19.90 -11.91 6.65
CA ARG A 54 -20.85 -11.58 5.57
C ARG A 54 -20.19 -11.30 4.23
N SER A 55 -20.97 -11.43 3.15
CA SER A 55 -20.56 -11.00 1.81
C SER A 55 -20.68 -9.48 1.69
N VAL A 56 -19.63 -8.82 1.22
CA VAL A 56 -19.57 -7.35 1.09
C VAL A 56 -20.03 -6.87 -0.28
N LEU A 57 -19.79 -7.67 -1.30
CA LEU A 57 -20.24 -7.36 -2.67
C LEU A 57 -21.74 -7.61 -2.82
N TYR A 58 -22.43 -6.68 -3.47
CA TYR A 58 -23.82 -6.82 -3.90
C TYR A 58 -23.93 -7.72 -5.14
N SER A 59 -22.94 -7.65 -6.04
CA SER A 59 -22.79 -8.51 -7.22
C SER A 59 -21.31 -8.73 -7.52
N PRO A 60 -20.95 -9.69 -8.40
CA PRO A 60 -19.56 -9.84 -8.86
C PRO A 60 -18.96 -8.53 -9.35
N VAL A 61 -17.66 -8.34 -9.15
CA VAL A 61 -16.94 -7.22 -9.76
C VAL A 61 -16.86 -7.43 -11.27
N GLU A 62 -17.21 -6.40 -12.02
CA GLU A 62 -17.34 -6.44 -13.48
C GLU A 62 -16.27 -5.55 -14.13
N LEU A 63 -15.50 -6.09 -15.07
CA LEU A 63 -14.71 -5.29 -16.00
C LEU A 63 -15.53 -5.11 -17.28
N ASN A 64 -15.94 -3.89 -17.58
CA ASN A 64 -16.73 -3.56 -18.75
C ASN A 64 -15.80 -3.11 -19.87
N ALA A 65 -15.81 -3.83 -20.99
CA ALA A 65 -15.06 -3.47 -22.19
C ALA A 65 -16.04 -3.14 -23.32
N GLU A 66 -15.81 -2.01 -23.99
CA GLU A 66 -16.64 -1.53 -25.09
C GLU A 66 -15.89 -1.57 -26.42
N PHE A 67 -16.61 -1.89 -27.49
CA PHE A 67 -16.10 -2.08 -28.85
C PHE A 67 -16.91 -1.25 -29.87
N GLY A 68 -17.13 0.02 -29.56
CA GLY A 68 -18.10 0.88 -30.21
C GLY A 68 -19.49 0.69 -29.61
N GLU A 69 -20.45 0.26 -30.42
CA GLU A 69 -21.83 0.02 -29.97
C GLU A 69 -22.01 -1.33 -29.27
N ILE A 70 -20.96 -2.13 -29.18
CA ILE A 70 -20.97 -3.48 -28.60
C ILE A 70 -20.31 -3.43 -27.22
N THR A 71 -21.02 -3.89 -26.20
CA THR A 71 -20.45 -4.23 -24.89
C THR A 71 -19.96 -5.68 -24.92
N GLY A 72 -18.67 -5.88 -24.74
CA GLY A 72 -18.07 -7.20 -24.80
C GLY A 72 -18.46 -8.10 -23.62
N GLN A 73 -18.31 -9.41 -23.80
CA GLN A 73 -18.54 -10.41 -22.77
C GLN A 73 -17.28 -11.24 -22.56
N TRP A 74 -16.84 -11.37 -21.31
CA TRP A 74 -15.68 -12.20 -20.98
C TRP A 74 -16.05 -13.68 -20.98
N HIS A 75 -15.24 -14.52 -21.61
CA HIS A 75 -15.44 -15.96 -21.69
C HIS A 75 -14.12 -16.74 -21.81
N ASP A 76 -14.22 -18.08 -21.86
CA ASP A 76 -13.09 -19.01 -21.97
C ASP A 76 -12.02 -18.81 -20.88
N PHE A 77 -12.48 -18.65 -19.64
CA PHE A 77 -11.61 -18.51 -18.49
C PHE A 77 -10.77 -19.76 -18.26
N TRP A 78 -9.47 -19.55 -18.13
CA TRP A 78 -8.49 -20.58 -17.79
C TRP A 78 -7.65 -20.14 -16.60
N TYR A 79 -7.35 -21.09 -15.71
CA TYR A 79 -6.67 -20.85 -14.44
C TYR A 79 -5.45 -21.76 -14.26
N LEU A 80 -4.38 -21.21 -13.70
CA LEU A 80 -3.19 -21.96 -13.28
C LEU A 80 -2.59 -21.38 -12.01
N VAL A 81 -2.63 -22.13 -10.91
CA VAL A 81 -1.81 -21.82 -9.72
C VAL A 81 -0.35 -22.11 -10.07
N THR A 82 0.48 -21.08 -10.02
CA THR A 82 1.92 -21.18 -10.32
C THR A 82 2.78 -21.27 -9.07
N GLU A 83 2.34 -20.63 -7.99
CA GLU A 83 3.02 -20.58 -6.71
C GLU A 83 2.01 -20.64 -5.57
N GLU A 84 2.30 -21.43 -4.55
CA GLU A 84 1.46 -21.58 -3.36
C GLU A 84 2.35 -21.80 -2.13
N THR A 85 2.15 -20.94 -1.15
CA THR A 85 2.81 -20.95 0.16
C THR A 85 1.77 -20.62 1.22
N GLU A 86 2.09 -20.83 2.49
CA GLU A 86 1.22 -20.37 3.57
C GLU A 86 1.14 -18.82 3.66
N GLU A 87 2.07 -18.08 3.03
CA GLU A 87 2.09 -16.61 3.01
C GLU A 87 1.37 -16.00 1.81
N SER A 88 1.30 -16.71 0.69
CA SER A 88 0.71 -16.20 -0.55
C SER A 88 0.39 -17.30 -1.57
N VAL A 89 -0.53 -16.99 -2.47
CA VAL A 89 -0.79 -17.78 -3.69
C VAL A 89 -0.76 -16.88 -4.92
N THR A 90 -0.21 -17.38 -6.02
CA THR A 90 -0.21 -16.72 -7.33
C THR A 90 -0.96 -17.59 -8.34
N VAL A 91 -1.98 -17.01 -8.96
CA VAL A 91 -2.83 -17.64 -9.98
C VAL A 91 -2.73 -16.85 -11.27
N LEU A 92 -2.38 -17.52 -12.36
CA LEU A 92 -2.51 -16.99 -13.71
C LEU A 92 -3.93 -17.22 -14.20
N VAL A 93 -4.53 -16.20 -14.79
CA VAL A 93 -5.86 -16.25 -15.39
C VAL A 93 -5.77 -15.76 -16.83
N SER A 94 -6.35 -16.49 -17.76
CA SER A 94 -6.53 -16.06 -19.15
C SER A 94 -8.01 -16.05 -19.49
N ALA A 95 -8.45 -15.07 -20.27
CA ALA A 95 -9.82 -14.98 -20.78
C ALA A 95 -9.82 -14.29 -22.16
N ASN A 96 -10.93 -14.41 -22.87
CA ASN A 96 -11.18 -13.70 -24.13
C ASN A 96 -12.39 -12.76 -23.95
N CYS A 97 -12.41 -11.68 -24.73
CA CYS A 97 -13.55 -10.80 -24.88
C CYS A 97 -13.48 -10.17 -26.27
N GLU A 98 -14.43 -10.54 -27.14
CA GLU A 98 -14.42 -10.14 -28.55
C GLU A 98 -13.07 -10.43 -29.25
N ASN A 99 -12.34 -9.39 -29.63
CA ASN A 99 -11.01 -9.46 -30.26
C ASN A 99 -9.87 -9.12 -29.28
N LEU A 100 -10.11 -9.26 -27.96
CA LEU A 100 -9.11 -9.08 -26.91
C LEU A 100 -8.82 -10.37 -26.15
N ILE A 101 -7.54 -10.50 -25.81
CA ILE A 101 -7.00 -11.43 -24.84
C ILE A 101 -6.78 -10.66 -23.53
N ALA A 102 -7.34 -11.17 -22.43
CA ALA A 102 -7.00 -10.73 -21.09
C ALA A 102 -6.11 -11.77 -20.41
N ASN A 103 -4.97 -11.33 -19.90
CA ASN A 103 -4.09 -12.14 -19.08
C ASN A 103 -3.87 -11.43 -17.75
N ALA A 104 -4.26 -12.08 -16.66
CA ALA A 104 -4.10 -11.58 -15.30
C ALA A 104 -3.14 -12.46 -14.50
N THR A 105 -2.30 -11.82 -13.69
CA THR A 105 -1.63 -12.47 -12.56
C THR A 105 -2.34 -11.99 -11.30
N VAL A 106 -2.98 -12.91 -10.58
CA VAL A 106 -3.67 -12.64 -9.33
C VAL A 106 -2.82 -13.18 -8.19
N THR A 107 -2.35 -12.30 -7.32
CA THR A 107 -1.59 -12.65 -6.11
C THR A 107 -2.42 -12.32 -4.88
N ILE A 108 -2.60 -13.28 -3.98
CA ILE A 108 -3.29 -13.08 -2.71
C ILE A 108 -2.33 -13.40 -1.58
N GLU A 109 -2.13 -12.45 -0.66
CA GLU A 109 -1.24 -12.58 0.50
C GLU A 109 -2.01 -12.90 1.80
N PHE A 110 -1.30 -13.35 2.84
CA PHE A 110 -1.83 -13.75 4.15
C PHE A 110 -2.66 -12.65 4.86
N ASP A 111 -2.37 -11.37 4.59
CA ASP A 111 -3.12 -10.22 5.12
C ASP A 111 -4.42 -9.95 4.34
N GLY A 112 -4.70 -10.76 3.32
CA GLY A 112 -5.86 -10.63 2.45
C GLY A 112 -5.72 -9.57 1.36
N PHE A 113 -4.53 -9.02 1.11
CA PHE A 113 -4.31 -8.17 -0.06
C PHE A 113 -4.34 -9.00 -1.33
N VAL A 114 -5.26 -8.65 -2.22
CA VAL A 114 -5.39 -9.20 -3.57
C VAL A 114 -4.80 -8.19 -4.55
N LYS A 115 -3.77 -8.58 -5.30
CA LYS A 115 -3.19 -7.80 -6.39
C LYS A 115 -3.53 -8.47 -7.71
N VAL A 116 -4.05 -7.69 -8.66
CA VAL A 116 -4.32 -8.11 -10.04
C VAL A 116 -3.45 -7.30 -10.97
N GLU A 117 -2.58 -7.98 -11.71
CA GLU A 117 -1.78 -7.41 -12.80
C GLU A 117 -2.40 -7.86 -14.13
N LEU A 118 -3.23 -6.99 -14.71
CA LEU A 118 -3.97 -7.23 -15.95
C LEU A 118 -3.17 -6.75 -17.16
N ARG A 119 -3.09 -7.60 -18.18
CA ARG A 119 -2.60 -7.27 -19.51
C ARG A 119 -3.70 -7.49 -20.51
N LEU A 120 -4.01 -6.47 -21.31
CA LEU A 120 -4.96 -6.57 -22.42
C LEU A 120 -4.19 -6.50 -23.74
N LEU A 121 -4.46 -7.46 -24.61
CA LEU A 121 -3.82 -7.59 -25.92
C LEU A 121 -4.89 -7.75 -26.98
N SER A 122 -4.65 -7.22 -28.17
CA SER A 122 -5.41 -7.63 -29.35
C SER A 122 -5.07 -9.08 -29.69
N HIS A 123 -5.99 -9.82 -30.29
CA HIS A 123 -5.59 -11.03 -31.00
C HIS A 123 -4.70 -10.68 -32.19
N GLY A 124 -3.64 -11.48 -32.39
CA GLY A 124 -2.75 -11.36 -33.54
C GLY A 124 -3.34 -11.97 -34.82
N THR A 125 -2.88 -11.48 -35.97
CA THR A 125 -3.32 -11.91 -37.32
C THR A 125 -3.08 -13.39 -37.65
N PHE A 126 -2.26 -14.10 -36.87
CA PHE A 126 -1.99 -15.53 -37.02
C PHE A 126 -2.65 -16.40 -35.94
N GLY A 127 -3.40 -15.79 -35.02
CA GLY A 127 -4.12 -16.50 -33.95
C GLY A 127 -5.38 -17.21 -34.44
N TYR A 128 -5.74 -18.32 -33.79
CA TYR A 128 -7.03 -18.98 -34.00
C TYR A 128 -8.16 -17.98 -33.69
N GLY A 129 -9.04 -17.71 -34.66
CA GLY A 129 -10.24 -16.88 -34.50
C GLY A 129 -10.13 -15.39 -34.86
N ALA A 130 -8.93 -14.88 -35.20
CA ALA A 130 -8.68 -13.44 -35.34
C ALA A 130 -8.10 -13.00 -36.70
N ILE A 131 -8.12 -13.87 -37.70
CA ILE A 131 -7.66 -13.52 -39.05
C ILE A 131 -8.59 -12.44 -39.61
N GLY A 132 -8.08 -11.22 -39.81
CA GLY A 132 -8.82 -10.10 -40.38
C GLY A 132 -9.54 -9.20 -39.37
N THR A 133 -9.41 -9.45 -38.06
CA THR A 133 -10.02 -8.60 -37.03
C THR A 133 -9.09 -7.46 -36.66
N LYS A 134 -9.55 -6.22 -36.81
CA LYS A 134 -8.83 -5.03 -36.31
C LYS A 134 -9.01 -4.92 -34.82
N ALA A 135 -7.95 -4.59 -34.09
CA ALA A 135 -8.04 -4.30 -32.67
C ALA A 135 -9.02 -3.15 -32.43
N ARG A 136 -9.86 -3.28 -31.42
CA ARG A 136 -10.80 -2.25 -31.01
C ARG A 136 -11.01 -2.37 -29.52
N LEU A 137 -11.02 -1.25 -28.82
CA LEU A 137 -11.43 -1.11 -27.43
C LEU A 137 -11.74 0.36 -27.30
N THR A 138 -13.00 0.76 -27.18
CA THR A 138 -13.40 2.17 -27.13
C THR A 138 -13.75 2.63 -25.73
N GLY A 139 -13.82 1.72 -24.77
CA GLY A 139 -14.12 2.01 -23.38
C GLY A 139 -13.67 0.86 -22.49
N LEU A 140 -13.11 1.18 -21.32
CA LEU A 140 -12.76 0.21 -20.29
C LEU A 140 -13.03 0.80 -18.91
N SER A 141 -13.92 0.17 -18.16
CA SER A 141 -14.24 0.54 -16.78
C SER A 141 -14.43 -0.69 -15.89
N MET A 142 -14.24 -0.54 -14.58
CA MET A 142 -14.55 -1.58 -13.60
C MET A 142 -15.65 -1.09 -12.65
N SER A 143 -16.72 -1.86 -12.49
CA SER A 143 -17.78 -1.59 -11.51
C SER A 143 -17.64 -2.51 -10.31
N VAL A 144 -17.58 -1.89 -9.12
CA VAL A 144 -17.54 -2.56 -7.82
C VAL A 144 -18.80 -2.15 -7.06
N LYS A 145 -19.80 -3.03 -7.04
CA LYS A 145 -21.06 -2.80 -6.34
C LYS A 145 -20.98 -3.37 -4.92
N VAL A 146 -20.88 -2.49 -3.92
CA VAL A 146 -20.80 -2.85 -2.50
C VAL A 146 -22.20 -2.74 -1.87
N ALA A 147 -22.63 -3.74 -1.12
CA ALA A 147 -23.93 -3.71 -0.45
C ALA A 147 -24.04 -2.48 0.47
N SER A 148 -25.18 -1.79 0.45
CA SER A 148 -25.38 -0.51 1.15
C SER A 148 -25.20 -0.60 2.67
N ASP A 149 -25.52 -1.76 3.25
CA ASP A 149 -25.31 -2.08 4.68
C ASP A 149 -23.85 -2.38 5.04
N SER A 150 -22.98 -2.38 4.03
CA SER A 150 -21.55 -2.65 4.09
C SER A 150 -20.72 -1.50 3.48
N SER A 151 -21.35 -0.38 3.14
CA SER A 151 -20.73 0.82 2.57
C SER A 151 -21.26 2.12 3.21
N SER A 152 -21.56 2.12 4.51
CA SER A 152 -22.02 3.31 5.23
C SER A 152 -20.91 4.36 5.41
N LEU A 153 -19.66 3.93 5.43
CA LEU A 153 -18.46 4.72 5.63
C LEU A 153 -17.54 4.65 4.41
N PHE A 154 -16.75 5.71 4.24
CA PHE A 154 -15.82 5.88 3.14
C PHE A 154 -14.53 6.54 3.59
N HIS A 155 -13.43 6.21 2.92
CA HIS A 155 -12.13 6.85 3.04
C HIS A 155 -11.41 6.85 1.69
N TYR A 156 -10.56 7.84 1.42
CA TYR A 156 -9.70 7.82 0.24
C TYR A 156 -8.38 8.52 0.51
N TRP A 157 -7.38 8.20 -0.33
CA TRP A 157 -6.06 8.80 -0.25
C TRP A 157 -5.43 8.91 -1.65
N PRO A 158 -4.68 10.00 -1.96
CA PRO A 158 -4.35 11.11 -1.08
C PRO A 158 -5.47 12.14 -0.96
N ASN A 159 -5.38 12.93 0.10
CA ASN A 159 -6.42 13.88 0.51
C ASN A 159 -6.38 15.19 -0.29
N ALA A 160 -5.26 15.47 -0.96
CA ALA A 160 -5.08 16.59 -1.87
C ALA A 160 -4.75 16.09 -3.29
N LYS A 161 -4.30 16.99 -4.18
CA LYS A 161 -3.78 16.60 -5.51
C LYS A 161 -2.58 15.65 -5.39
N ASN A 162 -1.83 15.77 -4.29
CA ASN A 162 -0.66 14.99 -3.94
C ASN A 162 -0.75 14.55 -2.46
N SER A 163 0.15 13.68 -1.99
CA SER A 163 0.09 13.14 -0.62
C SER A 163 0.66 14.07 0.46
N ILE A 164 1.48 15.05 0.08
CA ILE A 164 1.92 16.11 0.98
C ILE A 164 0.77 17.11 1.20
N ALA A 165 -0.01 16.89 2.25
CA ALA A 165 -1.09 17.80 2.66
C ALA A 165 -0.53 19.01 3.43
N VAL A 166 -0.68 20.21 2.85
CA VAL A 166 -0.26 21.48 3.48
C VAL A 166 -1.41 22.15 4.27
N GLY A 167 -2.64 21.61 4.16
CA GLY A 167 -3.83 22.14 4.81
C GLY A 167 -4.06 21.57 6.22
N THR A 168 -4.53 22.41 7.15
CA THR A 168 -4.81 22.02 8.55
C THR A 168 -6.15 21.29 8.73
N THR A 169 -7.01 21.28 7.72
CA THR A 169 -8.33 20.63 7.77
C THR A 169 -8.61 19.97 6.43
N VAL A 170 -8.49 18.64 6.36
CA VAL A 170 -8.89 17.88 5.17
C VAL A 170 -9.72 16.69 5.64
N ILE A 171 -10.94 16.59 5.11
CA ILE A 171 -11.87 15.49 5.41
C ILE A 171 -11.81 14.53 4.24
N ASN A 172 -11.16 13.40 4.46
CA ASN A 172 -11.04 12.30 3.48
C ASN A 172 -11.65 11.00 4.02
N ALA A 173 -12.38 11.09 5.13
CA ALA A 173 -13.07 9.99 5.77
C ALA A 173 -14.41 10.48 6.30
N GLY A 174 -15.44 9.66 6.21
CA GLY A 174 -16.78 10.04 6.67
C GLY A 174 -17.85 9.05 6.24
N ALA A 175 -19.10 9.51 6.26
CA ALA A 175 -20.20 8.76 5.66
C ALA A 175 -20.03 8.71 4.14
N THR A 176 -20.46 7.61 3.53
CA THR A 176 -20.44 7.46 2.06
C THR A 176 -21.41 8.44 1.42
N GLU A 177 -20.91 9.15 0.40
CA GLU A 177 -21.60 10.14 -0.42
C GLU A 177 -21.39 9.83 -1.90
N THR A 178 -22.25 10.39 -2.76
CA THR A 178 -22.01 10.37 -4.21
C THR A 178 -20.92 11.39 -4.54
N VAL A 179 -19.80 10.93 -5.10
CA VAL A 179 -18.60 11.75 -5.31
C VAL A 179 -17.83 11.26 -6.53
N THR A 180 -17.04 12.15 -7.13
CA THR A 180 -16.17 11.85 -8.27
C THR A 180 -14.77 12.32 -7.94
N PHE A 181 -13.76 11.53 -8.32
CA PHE A 181 -12.37 11.84 -8.10
C PHE A 181 -11.55 11.71 -9.38
N PRO A 182 -10.49 12.53 -9.53
CA PRO A 182 -9.37 12.15 -10.36
C PRO A 182 -8.71 10.89 -9.80
N PHE A 183 -7.65 10.40 -10.46
CA PHE A 183 -6.93 9.22 -9.97
C PHE A 183 -6.58 9.34 -8.48
N LYS A 184 -7.01 8.32 -7.72
CA LYS A 184 -6.60 8.08 -6.34
C LYS A 184 -6.08 6.64 -6.28
N PRO A 185 -4.85 6.40 -5.82
CA PRO A 185 -4.29 5.06 -5.75
C PRO A 185 -4.95 4.20 -4.67
N TYR A 186 -5.69 4.80 -3.72
CA TYR A 186 -6.41 4.06 -2.70
C TYR A 186 -7.75 4.68 -2.32
N LEU A 187 -8.76 3.82 -2.20
CA LEU A 187 -10.11 4.13 -1.77
C LEU A 187 -10.59 3.00 -0.87
N TRP A 188 -11.36 3.29 0.16
CA TRP A 188 -11.94 2.31 1.06
C TRP A 188 -13.41 2.64 1.31
N THR A 189 -14.27 1.63 1.32
CA THR A 189 -15.65 1.75 1.80
C THR A 189 -15.96 0.61 2.75
N GLY A 190 -16.81 0.85 3.74
CA GLY A 190 -17.10 -0.14 4.75
C GLY A 190 -18.17 0.30 5.73
N TRP A 191 -18.12 -0.33 6.89
CA TRP A 191 -18.92 -0.03 8.07
C TRP A 191 -18.03 -0.21 9.32
N GLU A 192 -18.63 -0.22 10.50
CA GLU A 192 -17.95 -0.27 11.78
C GLU A 192 -17.10 -1.54 11.99
N ASP A 193 -17.53 -2.70 11.47
CA ASP A 193 -16.87 -3.99 11.71
C ASP A 193 -16.12 -4.55 10.49
N GLY A 194 -16.15 -3.86 9.35
CA GLY A 194 -15.56 -4.38 8.12
C GLY A 194 -15.63 -3.43 6.94
N GLY A 195 -15.05 -3.84 5.82
CA GLY A 195 -15.04 -3.02 4.61
C GLY A 195 -14.19 -3.62 3.50
N LEU A 196 -14.02 -2.84 2.45
CA LEU A 196 -13.29 -3.16 1.23
C LEU A 196 -12.42 -1.98 0.82
N GLY A 197 -11.11 -2.18 0.88
CA GLY A 197 -10.12 -1.32 0.25
C GLY A 197 -9.96 -1.67 -1.23
N LEU A 198 -9.91 -0.65 -2.08
CA LEU A 198 -9.61 -0.69 -3.50
C LEU A 198 -8.25 -0.02 -3.73
N PHE A 199 -7.32 -0.77 -4.27
CA PHE A 199 -6.02 -0.28 -4.73
C PHE A 199 -6.09 -0.09 -6.24
N LEU A 200 -5.76 1.09 -6.76
CA LEU A 200 -5.90 1.43 -8.17
C LEU A 200 -4.57 1.47 -8.93
N GLY A 201 -3.53 0.88 -8.33
CA GLY A 201 -2.17 0.96 -8.86
C GLY A 201 -1.38 2.12 -8.24
N GLU A 202 -0.11 2.19 -8.62
CA GLU A 202 0.82 3.20 -8.11
C GLU A 202 0.82 4.49 -8.95
N SER A 203 0.09 4.52 -10.08
CA SER A 203 -0.06 5.69 -10.95
C SER A 203 -1.18 5.48 -11.94
N GLU A 204 -1.67 6.56 -12.54
CA GLU A 204 -2.59 6.56 -13.70
C GLU A 204 -1.92 6.24 -15.04
N LYS A 205 -0.66 5.77 -15.03
CA LYS A 205 0.05 5.39 -16.26
C LYS A 205 -0.75 4.32 -17.02
N GLY A 206 -1.06 4.61 -18.29
CA GLY A 206 -1.86 3.75 -19.16
C GLY A 206 -3.36 4.04 -19.14
N PHE A 207 -3.81 5.00 -18.34
CA PHE A 207 -5.19 5.47 -18.34
C PHE A 207 -5.32 6.55 -19.43
N GLU A 208 -6.41 6.48 -20.21
CA GLU A 208 -6.69 7.37 -21.33
C GLU A 208 -8.14 7.87 -21.22
N LEU A 209 -8.34 8.89 -20.39
CA LEU A 209 -9.66 9.45 -20.06
C LEU A 209 -9.89 10.77 -20.79
N ASP A 210 -11.14 10.99 -21.23
CA ASP A 210 -11.56 12.28 -21.80
C ASP A 210 -11.72 13.35 -20.71
N ASP A 211 -12.15 12.93 -19.51
CA ASP A 211 -12.23 13.75 -18.30
C ASP A 211 -11.39 13.12 -17.17
N PRO A 212 -10.17 13.63 -16.90
CA PRO A 212 -9.28 13.04 -15.89
C PRO A 212 -9.82 13.19 -14.47
N ASP A 213 -10.76 14.11 -14.21
CA ASP A 213 -11.41 14.26 -12.90
C ASP A 213 -12.50 13.20 -12.66
N ARG A 214 -12.79 12.35 -13.64
CA ARG A 214 -13.77 11.25 -13.59
C ARG A 214 -13.14 9.86 -13.60
N CYS A 215 -11.91 9.73 -13.13
CA CYS A 215 -11.25 8.42 -12.99
C CYS A 215 -12.02 7.49 -12.02
N ILE A 216 -12.56 8.03 -10.94
CA ILE A 216 -13.36 7.27 -9.96
C ILE A 216 -14.71 7.95 -9.78
N VAL A 217 -15.80 7.19 -9.91
CA VAL A 217 -17.16 7.65 -9.63
C VAL A 217 -17.76 6.77 -8.56
N VAL A 218 -18.20 7.36 -7.46
CA VAL A 218 -18.93 6.69 -6.37
C VAL A 218 -20.37 7.17 -6.42
N GLU A 219 -21.31 6.25 -6.62
CA GLU A 219 -22.75 6.54 -6.64
C GLU A 219 -23.46 5.78 -5.52
N LYS A 220 -24.04 6.51 -4.57
CA LYS A 220 -24.79 5.91 -3.48
C LYS A 220 -26.22 5.55 -3.92
N GLY A 221 -26.51 4.25 -3.98
CA GLY A 221 -27.86 3.72 -4.20
C GLY A 221 -28.55 3.28 -2.91
N ALA A 222 -29.79 2.81 -3.06
CA ALA A 222 -30.59 2.28 -1.95
C ALA A 222 -30.12 0.88 -1.52
N ASP A 223 -29.79 0.01 -2.48
CA ASP A 223 -29.39 -1.37 -2.21
C ASP A 223 -27.86 -1.54 -2.17
N PHE A 224 -27.14 -0.74 -2.97
CA PHE A 224 -25.69 -0.79 -3.08
C PHE A 224 -25.08 0.59 -3.36
N THR A 225 -23.79 0.72 -3.08
CA THR A 225 -22.93 1.80 -3.59
C THR A 225 -22.18 1.28 -4.80
N ASP A 226 -22.33 1.95 -5.95
CA ASP A 226 -21.57 1.64 -7.16
C ASP A 226 -20.27 2.44 -7.17
N ILE A 227 -19.13 1.76 -7.24
CA ILE A 227 -17.83 2.40 -7.42
C ILE A 227 -17.34 2.02 -8.81
N THR A 228 -17.38 2.97 -9.73
CA THR A 228 -16.88 2.82 -11.10
C THR A 228 -15.48 3.40 -11.21
N LEU A 229 -14.54 2.59 -11.70
CA LEU A 229 -13.17 2.98 -12.01
C LEU A 229 -13.01 3.03 -13.53
N ASN A 230 -12.76 4.21 -14.08
CA ASN A 230 -12.57 4.41 -15.51
C ASN A 230 -11.09 4.34 -15.86
N PHE A 231 -10.76 3.54 -16.88
CA PHE A 231 -9.41 3.38 -17.39
C PHE A 231 -9.24 4.00 -18.77
N ILE A 232 -10.24 3.83 -19.65
CA ILE A 232 -10.17 4.22 -21.05
C ILE A 232 -11.54 4.72 -21.50
N ASP A 233 -11.59 5.89 -22.15
CA ASP A 233 -12.82 6.47 -22.73
C ASP A 233 -12.84 6.47 -24.27
N HIS A 234 -11.72 6.11 -24.90
CA HIS A 234 -11.57 6.08 -26.35
C HIS A 234 -10.60 5.00 -26.82
N MET A 235 -10.45 4.81 -28.14
CA MET A 235 -9.49 3.83 -28.65
C MET A 235 -8.07 4.16 -28.19
N PRO A 236 -7.32 3.23 -27.57
CA PRO A 236 -5.97 3.52 -27.09
C PRO A 236 -5.13 4.23 -28.13
N ILE A 237 -4.49 5.34 -27.77
CA ILE A 237 -3.71 6.19 -28.67
C ILE A 237 -2.69 5.35 -29.44
N ASP A 238 -2.04 4.41 -28.76
CA ASP A 238 -1.06 3.49 -29.35
C ASP A 238 -1.65 2.52 -30.38
N TRP A 239 -2.96 2.33 -30.41
CA TRP A 239 -3.67 1.49 -31.36
C TRP A 239 -4.34 2.30 -32.48
N GLN A 240 -4.56 3.60 -32.29
CA GLN A 240 -5.22 4.45 -33.27
C GLN A 240 -4.45 4.51 -34.60
N GLY A 241 -5.19 4.45 -35.71
CA GLY A 241 -4.62 4.47 -37.06
C GLY A 241 -3.84 3.20 -37.44
N LYS A 242 -3.62 2.28 -36.50
CA LYS A 242 -3.03 0.97 -36.75
C LYS A 242 -4.11 -0.03 -37.15
N GLY A 243 -3.72 -1.00 -37.97
CA GLY A 243 -4.63 -1.98 -38.56
C GLY A 243 -4.84 -3.18 -37.63
N GLU A 244 -4.50 -4.35 -38.13
CA GLU A 244 -4.51 -5.58 -37.34
C GLU A 244 -3.21 -5.70 -36.54
N ASP A 245 -3.24 -6.44 -35.42
CA ASP A 245 -2.03 -6.76 -34.68
C ASP A 245 -1.19 -7.80 -35.45
N ARG A 246 -0.05 -7.35 -35.99
CA ARG A 246 0.79 -8.13 -36.92
C ARG A 246 2.12 -8.47 -36.28
N TRP A 247 2.65 -9.64 -36.60
CA TRP A 247 3.95 -10.12 -36.08
C TRP A 247 5.10 -9.11 -36.24
N TYR A 248 5.12 -8.32 -37.31
CA TYR A 248 6.17 -7.32 -37.60
C TYR A 248 5.75 -5.88 -37.28
N GLU A 249 4.53 -5.68 -36.79
CA GLU A 249 3.93 -4.38 -36.45
C GLU A 249 2.91 -4.61 -35.31
N THR A 250 3.43 -5.04 -34.17
CA THR A 250 2.62 -5.46 -33.03
C THR A 250 2.01 -4.27 -32.32
N LEU A 251 0.79 -4.42 -31.83
CA LEU A 251 0.21 -3.45 -30.92
C LEU A 251 0.81 -3.62 -29.52
N ASN A 252 1.09 -2.50 -28.86
CA ASN A 252 1.55 -2.55 -27.48
C ASN A 252 0.41 -3.06 -26.57
N PRO A 253 0.68 -4.01 -25.67
CA PRO A 253 -0.30 -4.39 -24.65
C PRO A 253 -0.65 -3.21 -23.74
N LEU A 254 -1.87 -3.21 -23.23
CA LEU A 254 -2.29 -2.30 -22.17
C LEU A 254 -2.05 -2.99 -20.83
N PHE A 255 -1.52 -2.25 -19.85
CA PHE A 255 -1.15 -2.77 -18.54
C PHE A 255 -1.91 -2.02 -17.44
N PHE A 256 -2.59 -2.76 -16.58
CA PHE A 256 -3.27 -2.22 -15.42
C PHE A 256 -2.93 -3.04 -14.17
N THR A 257 -2.67 -2.34 -13.08
CA THR A 257 -2.47 -2.97 -11.77
C THR A 257 -3.49 -2.37 -10.82
N PHE A 258 -4.26 -3.23 -10.17
CA PHE A 258 -5.23 -2.84 -9.15
C PHE A 258 -5.40 -3.97 -8.14
N GLY A 259 -6.20 -3.77 -7.10
CA GLY A 259 -6.32 -4.73 -6.03
C GLY A 259 -7.46 -4.47 -5.06
N PHE A 260 -7.68 -5.46 -4.21
CA PHE A 260 -8.75 -5.50 -3.24
C PHE A 260 -8.19 -5.92 -1.89
N GLN A 261 -8.66 -5.32 -0.80
CA GLN A 261 -8.32 -5.77 0.54
C GLN A 261 -9.53 -5.62 1.45
N ALA A 262 -10.16 -6.74 1.78
CA ALA A 262 -11.22 -6.75 2.77
C ALA A 262 -10.65 -6.47 4.17
N THR A 263 -11.36 -5.66 4.95
CA THR A 263 -11.02 -5.31 6.34
C THR A 263 -12.04 -5.92 7.31
N PRO A 264 -11.69 -6.14 8.59
CA PRO A 264 -10.36 -5.96 9.20
C PRO A 264 -9.35 -6.97 8.66
N VAL A 265 -8.04 -6.68 8.75
CA VAL A 265 -6.96 -7.56 8.26
C VAL A 265 -6.43 -8.53 9.33
N LYS A 266 -6.64 -8.20 10.61
CA LYS A 266 -6.29 -9.01 11.78
C LYS A 266 -7.31 -8.77 12.89
N ALA A 267 -7.39 -9.71 13.85
CA ALA A 267 -8.27 -9.55 14.99
C ALA A 267 -7.91 -8.27 15.76
N MET A 268 -8.93 -7.55 16.21
CA MET A 268 -8.70 -6.54 17.24
C MET A 268 -8.17 -7.26 18.48
N PRO A 269 -7.07 -6.79 19.08
CA PRO A 269 -6.57 -7.39 20.30
C PRO A 269 -7.64 -7.27 21.39
N GLU A 270 -7.82 -8.31 22.21
CA GLU A 270 -8.61 -8.19 23.43
C GLU A 270 -8.11 -7.00 24.25
N GLU A 271 -9.04 -6.23 24.84
CA GLU A 271 -8.69 -5.09 25.67
C GLU A 271 -7.73 -5.53 26.79
N ARG A 272 -6.46 -5.12 26.69
CA ARG A 272 -5.49 -5.29 27.77
C ARG A 272 -5.40 -3.98 28.52
N GLU A 273 -5.52 -4.04 29.84
CA GLU A 273 -5.44 -2.87 30.72
C GLU A 273 -4.15 -2.05 30.51
N ASP A 274 -3.07 -2.70 30.10
CA ASP A 274 -1.77 -2.07 29.84
C ASP A 274 -1.67 -1.40 28.46
N TYR A 275 -2.59 -1.71 27.53
CA TYR A 275 -2.55 -1.19 26.17
C TYR A 275 -2.69 0.34 26.14
N TYR A 276 -3.41 0.96 27.08
CA TYR A 276 -3.60 2.42 27.10
C TYR A 276 -2.64 3.17 28.04
N LYS A 277 -1.81 2.45 28.80
CA LYS A 277 -0.89 3.04 29.80
C LYS A 277 0.43 3.46 29.15
N ARG A 278 0.36 4.38 28.17
CA ARG A 278 1.53 4.85 27.41
C ARG A 278 1.83 6.31 27.71
N MET A 279 3.11 6.64 27.85
CA MET A 279 3.60 8.01 27.92
C MET A 279 4.41 8.29 26.65
N HIS A 280 4.04 9.31 25.89
CA HIS A 280 4.81 9.80 24.74
C HIS A 280 5.63 11.01 25.17
N ALA A 281 6.95 10.81 25.28
CA ALA A 281 7.90 11.84 25.65
C ALA A 281 8.44 12.55 24.38
N ILE A 282 7.91 13.75 24.13
CA ILE A 282 8.12 14.51 22.88
C ILE A 282 9.43 15.30 22.85
N TRP A 283 10.07 15.56 24.00
CA TRP A 283 11.26 16.44 24.05
C TRP A 283 12.37 15.82 24.90
N VAL A 284 13.46 15.44 24.23
CA VAL A 284 14.63 14.77 24.80
C VAL A 284 15.89 15.59 24.52
N GLY A 285 16.42 16.36 25.48
CA GLY A 285 17.69 17.05 25.22
C GLY A 285 18.14 18.02 26.30
N THR A 286 19.45 18.22 26.36
CA THR A 286 20.16 19.01 27.36
C THR A 286 19.63 20.45 27.49
N PRO A 287 19.85 21.12 28.64
CA PRO A 287 19.29 22.44 29.00
C PRO A 287 19.53 23.58 27.99
N GLU A 288 20.38 23.39 26.99
CA GLU A 288 20.86 24.43 26.08
C GLU A 288 19.89 24.73 24.91
N ASN A 289 18.86 23.91 24.68
CA ASN A 289 17.84 24.19 23.66
C ASN A 289 16.70 25.10 24.18
N HIS A 290 16.97 26.41 24.17
CA HIS A 290 16.17 27.50 24.75
C HIS A 290 14.83 27.83 24.04
N ARG A 291 13.95 26.86 23.79
CA ARG A 291 12.58 27.17 23.34
C ARG A 291 11.46 26.80 24.32
N HIS A 292 11.73 26.05 25.39
CA HIS A 292 10.70 25.72 26.39
C HIS A 292 11.29 25.46 27.80
N PRO A 293 10.81 26.10 28.88
CA PRO A 293 11.43 26.02 30.21
C PRO A 293 11.06 24.77 31.05
N ARG A 294 10.78 23.61 30.44
CA ARG A 294 10.48 22.34 31.16
C ARG A 294 11.36 21.17 30.72
N HIS A 295 12.59 21.44 30.32
CA HIS A 295 13.53 20.43 29.86
C HIS A 295 14.20 19.73 31.05
N GLY A 296 13.54 18.68 31.54
CA GLY A 296 14.17 17.68 32.40
C GLY A 296 14.87 16.67 31.50
N GLU A 297 16.13 16.39 31.81
CA GLU A 297 16.98 15.42 31.13
C GLU A 297 16.26 14.06 31.01
N LEU A 298 15.97 13.64 29.79
CA LEU A 298 15.08 12.49 29.51
C LEU A 298 15.58 11.15 30.06
N TYR A 299 16.89 11.04 30.22
CA TYR A 299 17.55 9.86 30.77
C TYR A 299 17.73 9.94 32.29
N GLU A 300 17.08 10.88 32.96
CA GLU A 300 17.11 10.94 34.42
C GLU A 300 16.27 9.83 35.01
N ILE A 301 16.88 9.15 35.97
CA ILE A 301 16.30 8.06 36.73
C ILE A 301 14.97 8.52 37.37
N ASP A 302 14.93 9.76 37.85
CA ASP A 302 13.75 10.37 38.48
C ASP A 302 12.55 10.45 37.54
N TYR A 303 12.76 10.64 36.22
CA TYR A 303 11.67 10.69 35.25
C TYR A 303 11.03 9.32 35.05
N ALA A 304 11.85 8.27 34.91
CA ALA A 304 11.37 6.89 34.81
C ALA A 304 10.57 6.49 36.06
N GLU A 305 11.04 6.88 37.25
CA GLU A 305 10.33 6.63 38.51
C GLU A 305 8.99 7.37 38.59
N GLN A 306 8.93 8.62 38.14
CA GLN A 306 7.67 9.38 38.05
C GLN A 306 6.67 8.73 37.09
N CYS A 307 7.12 8.32 35.90
CA CYS A 307 6.28 7.62 34.93
C CYS A 307 5.74 6.31 35.50
N ALA A 308 6.59 5.52 36.17
CA ALA A 308 6.20 4.27 36.81
C ALA A 308 5.20 4.50 37.95
N ALA A 309 5.42 5.51 38.80
CA ALA A 309 4.50 5.89 39.87
C ALA A 309 3.13 6.35 39.35
N ALA A 310 3.09 6.96 38.16
CA ALA A 310 1.85 7.31 37.46
C ALA A 310 1.16 6.12 36.77
N GLY A 311 1.75 4.91 36.83
CA GLY A 311 1.18 3.69 36.25
C GLY A 311 1.51 3.48 34.78
N THR A 312 2.50 4.20 34.22
CA THR A 312 2.95 4.00 32.84
C THR A 312 3.48 2.58 32.65
N LYS A 313 3.18 1.97 31.50
CA LYS A 313 3.67 0.65 31.08
C LYS A 313 4.53 0.71 29.83
N TRP A 314 4.28 1.67 28.96
CA TRP A 314 5.09 1.94 27.78
C TRP A 314 5.56 3.37 27.78
N LEU A 315 6.87 3.56 27.72
CA LEU A 315 7.48 4.87 27.52
C LEU A 315 7.96 4.97 26.07
N ILE A 316 7.39 5.91 25.31
CA ILE A 316 7.74 6.18 23.92
C ILE A 316 8.64 7.41 23.89
N LEU A 317 9.85 7.24 23.38
CA LEU A 317 10.80 8.33 23.18
C LEU A 317 10.67 8.84 21.76
N HIS A 318 10.24 10.10 21.60
CA HIS A 318 10.11 10.73 20.29
C HIS A 318 11.48 11.10 19.71
N GLU A 319 11.51 11.93 18.66
CA GLU A 319 12.59 12.02 17.69
C GLU A 319 13.95 12.39 18.29
N GLU A 320 14.02 13.08 19.43
CA GLU A 320 15.29 13.53 20.00
C GLU A 320 16.04 12.48 20.83
N TRP A 321 15.51 11.25 20.96
CA TRP A 321 16.26 10.14 21.55
C TRP A 321 17.56 9.85 20.78
N THR A 322 17.56 10.11 19.47
CA THR A 322 18.70 9.96 18.56
C THR A 322 19.27 11.34 18.18
N VAL A 323 20.60 11.43 18.03
CA VAL A 323 21.32 12.66 17.65
C VAL A 323 21.05 13.06 16.20
N ILE A 324 21.01 12.06 15.32
CA ILE A 324 20.71 12.22 13.90
C ILE A 324 19.32 11.61 13.65
N GLN A 325 18.43 12.32 12.96
CA GLN A 325 17.07 11.86 12.66
C GLN A 325 17.12 10.46 12.03
N ASN A 326 16.38 9.50 12.60
CA ASN A 326 16.26 8.12 12.11
C ASN A 326 17.59 7.34 11.96
N TYR A 327 18.64 7.78 12.65
CA TYR A 327 19.94 7.10 12.60
C TYR A 327 20.09 6.00 13.65
N GLY A 328 19.37 6.12 14.77
CA GLY A 328 19.37 5.11 15.82
C GLY A 328 20.54 5.23 16.79
N ARG A 329 21.05 6.45 17.04
CA ARG A 329 22.18 6.66 17.94
C ARG A 329 21.91 7.75 18.98
N PRO A 330 21.84 7.43 20.27
CA PRO A 330 21.70 8.43 21.32
C PRO A 330 23.00 9.22 21.54
N GLN A 331 22.89 10.36 22.21
CA GLN A 331 24.04 11.21 22.53
C GLN A 331 25.05 10.52 23.48
N ASP A 332 24.53 9.75 24.44
CA ASP A 332 25.30 8.96 25.40
C ASP A 332 24.68 7.55 25.47
N GLU A 333 25.37 6.60 24.85
CA GLU A 333 24.91 5.22 24.72
C GLU A 333 24.89 4.49 26.07
N GLU A 334 25.83 4.77 26.96
CA GLU A 334 25.86 4.13 28.29
C GLU A 334 24.75 4.66 29.19
N LYS A 335 24.52 5.98 29.18
CA LYS A 335 23.39 6.59 29.91
C LYS A 335 22.07 6.05 29.39
N PHE A 336 21.93 5.89 28.06
CA PHE A 336 20.73 5.33 27.45
C PHE A 336 20.48 3.88 27.87
N LYS A 337 21.48 2.99 27.82
CA LYS A 337 21.34 1.59 28.26
C LYS A 337 20.91 1.50 29.72
N LYS A 338 21.54 2.28 30.62
CA LYS A 338 21.17 2.34 32.04
C LYS A 338 19.74 2.83 32.25
N PHE A 339 19.28 3.77 31.43
CA PHE A 339 17.91 4.26 31.47
C PHE A 339 16.90 3.18 31.05
N VAL A 340 17.17 2.46 29.96
CA VAL A 340 16.33 1.33 29.51
C VAL A 340 16.27 0.25 30.59
N GLU A 341 17.41 -0.16 31.14
CA GLU A 341 17.49 -1.13 32.24
C GLU A 341 16.68 -0.67 33.47
N LYS A 342 16.76 0.62 33.82
CA LYS A 342 15.95 1.18 34.91
C LYS A 342 14.45 1.11 34.60
N CYS A 343 14.03 1.42 33.38
CA CYS A 343 12.63 1.30 32.96
C CYS A 343 12.14 -0.15 33.11
N HIS A 344 12.94 -1.13 32.66
CA HIS A 344 12.63 -2.55 32.84
C HIS A 344 12.53 -2.96 34.31
N ASN A 345 13.46 -2.50 35.16
CA ASN A 345 13.43 -2.74 36.60
C ASN A 345 12.20 -2.13 37.29
N LEU A 346 11.61 -1.08 36.71
CA LEU A 346 10.36 -0.47 37.15
C LEU A 346 9.11 -1.13 36.53
N GLY A 347 9.28 -2.17 35.72
CA GLY A 347 8.18 -2.88 35.05
C GLY A 347 7.56 -2.12 33.88
N MET A 348 8.32 -1.20 33.27
CA MET A 348 7.95 -0.50 32.04
C MET A 348 8.73 -1.04 30.84
N LYS A 349 8.15 -0.86 29.65
CA LYS A 349 8.78 -1.11 28.36
C LYS A 349 9.13 0.19 27.66
N VAL A 350 10.14 0.19 26.80
CA VAL A 350 10.62 1.38 26.09
C VAL A 350 10.45 1.20 24.58
N MET A 351 9.84 2.18 23.90
CA MET A 351 9.84 2.29 22.44
C MET A 351 10.59 3.54 22.01
N VAL A 352 11.23 3.48 20.83
CA VAL A 352 11.97 4.62 20.26
C VAL A 352 11.47 4.99 18.88
N TYR A 353 11.56 6.28 18.54
CA TYR A 353 11.10 6.83 17.28
C TYR A 353 11.96 6.41 16.07
N PHE A 354 11.30 5.99 15.00
CA PHE A 354 11.82 5.94 13.63
C PHE A 354 10.76 6.49 12.66
N GLY A 355 11.08 7.52 11.90
CA GLY A 355 10.18 8.21 10.97
C GLY A 355 10.53 8.03 9.50
N TYR A 356 9.80 8.71 8.63
CA TYR A 356 9.92 8.64 7.17
C TYR A 356 11.10 9.42 6.55
N GLU A 357 12.03 9.91 7.37
CA GLU A 357 13.03 10.91 6.95
C GLU A 357 14.47 10.38 6.95
N TYR A 358 15.32 11.03 6.15
CA TYR A 358 16.76 10.80 6.08
C TYR A 358 17.52 12.12 6.22
N ALA A 359 18.34 12.20 7.28
CA ALA A 359 18.98 13.44 7.69
C ALA A 359 20.18 13.82 6.84
N SER A 360 20.34 15.11 6.56
CA SER A 360 21.53 15.69 5.93
C SER A 360 22.82 15.48 6.75
N LEU A 361 22.69 15.13 8.02
CA LEU A 361 23.81 14.87 8.93
C LEU A 361 24.27 13.40 8.91
N VAL A 362 23.53 12.49 8.26
CA VAL A 362 24.01 11.12 8.03
C VAL A 362 25.33 11.17 7.25
N PRO A 363 26.41 10.51 7.69
CA PRO A 363 27.72 10.57 7.02
C PRO A 363 27.68 10.22 5.53
N GLU A 364 26.78 9.31 5.16
CA GLU A 364 26.58 8.79 3.81
C GLU A 364 25.61 9.64 2.97
N PHE A 365 25.09 10.76 3.48
CA PHE A 365 24.03 11.53 2.83
C PHE A 365 24.36 11.88 1.37
N SER A 366 25.53 12.47 1.12
CA SER A 366 25.93 12.88 -0.23
C SER A 366 26.04 11.74 -1.25
N ARG A 367 26.19 10.50 -0.78
CA ARG A 367 26.26 9.31 -1.63
C ARG A 367 24.88 8.72 -1.88
N ASN A 368 24.03 8.69 -0.86
CA ASN A 368 22.78 7.90 -0.89
C ASN A 368 21.53 8.75 -1.19
N ALA A 369 21.56 10.06 -0.98
CA ALA A 369 20.39 10.94 -1.06
C ALA A 369 19.69 10.88 -2.43
N GLU A 370 20.47 10.75 -3.51
CA GLU A 370 19.99 10.73 -4.89
C GLU A 370 19.11 9.50 -5.20
N ASP A 371 19.34 8.40 -4.48
CA ASP A 371 18.58 7.15 -4.61
C ASP A 371 17.45 7.05 -3.57
N TYR A 372 17.70 7.50 -2.33
CA TYR A 372 16.79 7.25 -1.20
C TYR A 372 15.65 8.24 -1.10
N LEU A 373 15.84 9.47 -1.57
CA LEU A 373 14.91 10.55 -1.31
C LEU A 373 13.81 10.63 -2.36
N VAL A 374 12.64 11.03 -1.89
CA VAL A 374 11.55 11.49 -2.75
C VAL A 374 12.01 12.72 -3.54
N LYS A 375 11.75 12.71 -4.85
CA LYS A 375 11.82 13.91 -5.69
C LYS A 375 10.46 14.35 -6.19
N THR A 376 10.31 15.66 -6.26
CA THR A 376 9.23 16.32 -7.00
C THR A 376 9.47 16.23 -8.51
N VAL A 377 8.45 16.51 -9.32
CA VAL A 377 8.57 16.57 -10.79
C VAL A 377 9.60 17.59 -11.30
N ASN A 378 9.97 18.58 -10.46
CA ASN A 378 11.01 19.56 -10.75
C ASN A 378 12.42 19.10 -10.34
N GLY A 379 12.57 17.86 -9.88
CA GLY A 379 13.86 17.28 -9.46
C GLY A 379 14.34 17.69 -8.07
N SER A 380 13.57 18.48 -7.31
CA SER A 380 13.93 18.86 -5.94
C SER A 380 13.51 17.80 -4.92
N TYR A 381 14.29 17.61 -3.85
CA TYR A 381 13.92 16.77 -2.71
C TYR A 381 12.72 17.31 -1.94
N ALA A 382 11.88 16.42 -1.42
CA ALA A 382 10.71 16.76 -0.62
C ALA A 382 11.00 16.77 0.90
N GLY A 383 10.19 17.52 1.66
CA GLY A 383 10.31 17.67 3.11
C GLY A 383 11.40 18.66 3.52
N GLY A 384 12.24 18.25 4.46
CA GLY A 384 13.29 19.09 5.05
C GLY A 384 12.85 19.69 6.37
N TRP A 385 12.35 18.84 7.30
CA TRP A 385 12.25 19.21 8.71
C TRP A 385 13.62 19.70 9.22
N GLN A 386 13.61 20.61 10.19
CA GLN A 386 14.85 21.17 10.72
C GLN A 386 14.89 20.96 12.23
N ARG A 387 15.94 20.28 12.69
CA ARG A 387 16.21 20.05 14.11
C ARG A 387 17.66 20.30 14.48
N THR A 388 17.96 20.12 15.77
CA THR A 388 19.31 20.22 16.35
C THR A 388 19.88 18.83 16.69
N PRO A 389 21.21 18.62 16.61
CA PRO A 389 22.21 19.50 15.96
C PRO A 389 21.81 19.78 14.51
N TYR A 390 22.24 20.94 13.97
CA TYR A 390 21.70 21.47 12.72
C TYR A 390 21.74 20.44 11.58
N GLN A 391 20.54 20.00 11.17
CA GLN A 391 20.32 19.05 10.09
C GLN A 391 18.99 19.36 9.39
N ARG A 392 18.87 18.89 8.15
CA ARG A 392 17.63 18.91 7.37
C ARG A 392 17.24 17.48 7.06
N ASP A 393 16.00 17.12 7.36
CA ASP A 393 15.53 15.75 7.27
C ASP A 393 14.54 15.62 6.11
N PHE A 394 14.93 14.90 5.07
CA PHE A 394 14.18 14.80 3.81
C PHE A 394 13.37 13.52 3.75
N ILE A 395 12.24 13.56 3.05
CA ILE A 395 11.33 12.41 2.92
C ILE A 395 12.01 11.31 2.11
N THR A 396 11.97 10.10 2.63
CA THR A 396 12.48 8.90 1.95
C THR A 396 11.40 8.20 1.15
N CYS A 397 11.84 7.45 0.15
CA CYS A 397 10.99 6.52 -0.57
C CYS A 397 11.61 5.11 -0.48
N TYR A 398 10.84 4.16 0.05
CA TYR A 398 11.33 2.81 0.29
C TYR A 398 11.67 2.02 -0.97
N GLN A 399 11.12 2.42 -2.13
CA GLN A 399 11.54 1.93 -3.44
C GLN A 399 13.03 2.22 -3.71
N GLY A 400 13.58 3.28 -3.08
CA GLY A 400 14.97 3.72 -3.26
C GLY A 400 16.00 2.92 -2.47
N GLY A 401 15.57 1.93 -1.70
CA GLY A 401 16.47 1.05 -0.94
C GLY A 401 16.71 1.48 0.51
N TYR A 402 16.27 2.67 0.95
CA TYR A 402 16.41 3.10 2.36
C TYR A 402 15.74 2.15 3.36
N SER A 403 14.74 1.38 2.92
CA SER A 403 14.06 0.36 3.74
C SER A 403 15.05 -0.59 4.43
N GLU A 404 16.05 -1.09 3.70
CA GLU A 404 17.03 -2.03 4.26
C GLU A 404 17.94 -1.39 5.29
N GLU A 405 18.31 -0.13 5.09
CA GLU A 405 19.17 0.60 6.02
C GLU A 405 18.41 0.95 7.30
N MET A 406 17.17 1.42 7.18
CA MET A 406 16.32 1.68 8.35
C MET A 406 16.12 0.41 9.18
N ILE A 407 15.81 -0.72 8.54
CA ILE A 407 15.59 -2.00 9.23
C ILE A 407 16.85 -2.43 9.98
N LYS A 408 18.04 -2.36 9.36
CA LYS A 408 19.31 -2.67 10.05
C LYS A 408 19.57 -1.77 11.26
N ARG A 409 19.19 -0.49 11.18
CA ARG A 409 19.30 0.44 12.33
C ARG A 409 18.32 0.06 13.43
N VAL A 410 17.11 -0.36 13.08
CA VAL A 410 16.12 -0.88 14.05
C VAL A 410 16.65 -2.13 14.75
N GLU A 411 17.17 -3.12 13.99
CA GLU A 411 17.82 -4.33 14.53
C GLU A 411 18.91 -3.97 15.54
N HIS A 412 19.87 -3.15 15.10
CA HIS A 412 20.98 -2.69 15.93
C HIS A 412 20.49 -2.05 17.24
N VAL A 413 19.49 -1.19 17.17
CA VAL A 413 18.95 -0.47 18.33
C VAL A 413 18.24 -1.41 19.30
N MET A 414 17.48 -2.38 18.79
CA MET A 414 16.82 -3.39 19.62
C MET A 414 17.85 -4.30 20.30
N ASP A 415 18.84 -4.79 19.56
CA ASP A 415 19.86 -5.70 20.06
C ASP A 415 20.83 -5.02 21.04
N ASP A 416 21.31 -3.81 20.73
CA ASP A 416 22.37 -3.16 21.51
C ASP A 416 21.86 -2.31 22.66
N TYR A 417 20.66 -1.72 22.55
CA TYR A 417 20.08 -0.90 23.61
C TYR A 417 18.96 -1.60 24.39
N GLY A 418 18.48 -2.75 23.92
CA GLY A 418 17.47 -3.54 24.62
C GLY A 418 16.09 -2.89 24.66
N VAL A 419 15.75 -2.03 23.69
CA VAL A 419 14.42 -1.43 23.60
C VAL A 419 13.37 -2.48 23.20
N ASP A 420 12.13 -2.28 23.62
CA ASP A 420 11.03 -3.24 23.47
C ASP A 420 10.21 -3.05 22.18
N GLY A 421 10.53 -2.03 21.39
CA GLY A 421 9.87 -1.75 20.12
C GLY A 421 10.18 -0.36 19.56
N ILE A 422 9.48 -0.02 18.49
CA ILE A 422 9.62 1.26 17.81
C ILE A 422 8.28 1.97 17.67
N TYR A 423 8.33 3.30 17.69
CA TYR A 423 7.25 4.16 17.26
C TYR A 423 7.54 4.63 15.84
N THR A 424 6.61 4.37 14.92
CA THR A 424 6.78 4.73 13.52
C THR A 424 5.90 5.89 13.11
N ASP A 425 6.54 6.96 12.64
CA ASP A 425 5.85 8.16 12.14
C ASP A 425 5.95 8.23 10.62
N GLY A 426 4.80 8.30 9.95
CA GLY A 426 4.67 8.36 8.49
C GLY A 426 5.42 7.30 7.66
N THR A 427 6.04 6.27 8.28
CA THR A 427 6.75 5.18 7.59
C THR A 427 5.84 4.27 6.77
N PHE A 428 4.54 4.41 6.97
CA PHE A 428 3.49 3.71 6.22
C PHE A 428 2.84 4.61 5.16
N VAL A 429 3.32 5.85 4.99
CA VAL A 429 2.78 6.78 3.99
C VAL A 429 3.51 6.57 2.65
N PRO A 430 2.80 6.26 1.56
CA PRO A 430 3.39 6.07 0.24
C PRO A 430 3.57 7.39 -0.51
N TRP A 431 4.45 8.24 0.01
CA TRP A 431 4.72 9.59 -0.52
C TRP A 431 4.83 9.66 -2.04
N GLU A 432 4.21 10.67 -2.67
CA GLU A 432 4.37 10.88 -4.11
C GLU A 432 5.83 11.05 -4.49
N CYS A 433 6.28 10.36 -5.53
CA CYS A 433 7.66 10.39 -5.96
C CYS A 433 7.76 10.42 -7.48
N ALA A 434 8.66 11.26 -7.99
CA ALA A 434 9.04 11.36 -9.39
C ALA A 434 10.55 11.13 -9.62
N ASN A 435 11.21 10.43 -8.69
CA ASN A 435 12.63 10.15 -8.81
C ASN A 435 12.87 8.92 -9.70
N GLU A 436 13.23 9.19 -10.97
CA GLU A 436 13.44 8.17 -11.99
C GLU A 436 14.63 7.23 -11.68
N ASN A 437 15.57 7.63 -10.82
CA ASN A 437 16.78 6.82 -10.50
C ASN A 437 16.45 5.46 -9.88
N HIS A 438 15.31 5.38 -9.17
CA HIS A 438 14.85 4.17 -8.51
C HIS A 438 13.47 3.73 -9.03
N GLY A 439 13.07 4.23 -10.20
CA GLY A 439 11.89 3.78 -10.93
C GLY A 439 10.57 4.43 -10.50
N CYS A 440 10.60 5.46 -9.66
CA CYS A 440 9.42 6.27 -9.39
C CYS A 440 9.23 7.36 -10.46
N GLY A 441 7.97 7.72 -10.70
CA GLY A 441 7.58 8.65 -11.75
C GLY A 441 7.50 7.98 -13.12
N TRP A 442 6.84 8.65 -14.04
CA TRP A 442 6.69 8.19 -15.42
C TRP A 442 6.53 9.39 -16.35
N ARG A 443 6.78 9.19 -17.65
CA ARG A 443 6.62 10.24 -18.66
C ARG A 443 5.38 9.99 -19.49
N ASP A 444 4.57 11.03 -19.65
CA ASP A 444 3.39 10.98 -20.50
C ASP A 444 3.75 11.09 -22.00
N ALA A 445 2.73 11.10 -22.85
CA ALA A 445 2.90 11.18 -24.30
C ALA A 445 3.57 12.49 -24.76
N GLN A 446 3.53 13.54 -23.94
CA GLN A 446 4.21 14.82 -24.20
C GLN A 446 5.65 14.83 -23.66
N GLY A 447 6.05 13.79 -22.93
CA GLY A 447 7.37 13.66 -22.30
C GLY A 447 7.47 14.33 -20.93
N GLU A 448 6.35 14.85 -20.40
CA GLU A 448 6.31 15.51 -19.10
C GLU A 448 6.36 14.47 -17.98
N LEU A 449 7.13 14.78 -16.94
CA LEU A 449 7.33 13.89 -15.81
C LEU A 449 6.14 13.96 -14.84
N GLN A 450 5.52 12.83 -14.61
CA GLN A 450 4.41 12.60 -13.69
C GLN A 450 4.87 11.82 -12.46
N ILE A 451 4.09 11.93 -11.38
CA ILE A 451 4.35 11.24 -10.11
C ILE A 451 3.84 9.79 -10.12
N SER A 452 4.41 8.99 -9.22
CA SER A 452 3.88 7.69 -8.79
C SER A 452 3.81 7.62 -7.26
N TYR A 453 3.04 6.67 -6.73
CA TYR A 453 2.84 6.40 -5.30
C TYR A 453 3.34 4.98 -4.98
N PRO A 454 4.49 4.83 -4.32
CA PRO A 454 5.17 3.54 -4.11
C PRO A 454 4.52 2.69 -2.99
N ILE A 455 3.20 2.46 -3.10
CA ILE A 455 2.38 1.71 -2.14
C ILE A 455 2.92 0.30 -1.92
N LEU A 456 3.32 -0.39 -2.98
CA LEU A 456 3.82 -1.75 -2.88
C LEU A 456 5.17 -1.78 -2.15
N ALA A 457 6.05 -0.81 -2.40
CA ALA A 457 7.31 -0.69 -1.69
C ALA A 457 7.12 -0.40 -0.20
N VAL A 458 6.14 0.44 0.17
CA VAL A 458 5.76 0.67 1.56
C VAL A 458 5.22 -0.59 2.22
N ARG A 459 4.34 -1.34 1.53
CA ARG A 459 3.83 -2.63 2.03
C ARG A 459 4.98 -3.61 2.32
N GLU A 460 5.94 -3.73 1.40
CA GLU A 460 7.13 -4.55 1.62
C GLU A 460 7.97 -4.05 2.79
N HIS A 461 8.15 -2.74 2.94
CA HIS A 461 8.85 -2.17 4.10
C HIS A 461 8.19 -2.57 5.42
N VAL A 462 6.87 -2.39 5.55
CA VAL A 462 6.14 -2.71 6.79
C VAL A 462 6.15 -4.21 7.06
N LYS A 463 6.05 -5.07 6.03
CA LYS A 463 6.18 -6.53 6.20
C LYS A 463 7.57 -6.92 6.73
N LYS A 464 8.63 -6.39 6.13
CA LYS A 464 10.01 -6.66 6.58
C LYS A 464 10.27 -6.11 7.99
N LEU A 465 9.73 -4.94 8.31
CA LEU A 465 9.81 -4.37 9.64
C LEU A 465 9.11 -5.26 10.68
N TYR A 466 7.92 -5.78 10.35
CA TYR A 466 7.20 -6.73 11.21
C TYR A 466 7.99 -8.03 11.46
N THR A 467 8.77 -8.52 10.50
CA THR A 467 9.61 -9.71 10.72
C THR A 467 10.87 -9.45 11.54
N THR A 468 11.20 -8.17 11.75
CA THR A 468 12.42 -7.75 12.43
C THR A 468 12.18 -7.52 13.93
N ILE A 469 11.00 -7.00 14.27
CA ILE A 469 10.57 -6.67 15.63
C ILE A 469 9.86 -7.84 16.32
#